data_AF-A0A0V0S742-F1
#
_entry.id   AF-A0A0V0S742-F1
#
_cell.length_a   1.000
_cell.length_b   1.000
_cell.length_c   1.000
_cell.angle_alpha   90.00
_cell.angle_beta   90.00
_cell.angle_gamma   90.00
#
_symmetry.space_group_name_H-M   'P 1'
#
loop_
_entity.id
_entity.type
_entity.pdbx_description
1 polymer ?
#
loop_
_entity_poly.entity_id
_entity_poly.type
_entity_poly.pdbx_seq_one_letter_code
_entity_poly.pdbx_strand_id
1 'polypeptide(L)'
;LIMADRVKLNGHCVESDRGEETVLIELSDTGETSSSSIKKFPKEPKKLLLSVFLLFIAAITNDVVLAWIHERVPETPPLPDLFFTLVPHFPNALAASEYLIMISSGIMFIVCLLHRHRWILLRRVFLMLSLLYLGRCVCMLVTQVPVADPTYFCSPKSNNTTFGDVLLRALRLFSGAGLNIFGKHTFCGDYIFSGHTLILVMTYLVVKEYSPRRFWHLHLLTWLVSASGILCILLSRGHYSIDVVIAYFVTTRLFWLYHTLANSAELKEYSVTNLMSRECWFSLFRYMECNVAPSVPRQFEWPLSWPRCFKSASLGGSRLR
;
A
#
# COMPACT_ATOMS: atom_id res chain seq x y z
N LEU A 1 27.03 -4.50 14.67
CA LEU A 1 27.88 -3.59 13.85
C LEU A 1 27.45 -3.76 12.39
N ILE A 2 26.37 -3.11 11.97
CA ILE A 2 25.90 -3.16 10.58
C ILE A 2 26.16 -1.77 10.02
N MET A 3 27.23 -1.65 9.24
CA MET A 3 27.48 -0.46 8.42
C MET A 3 26.38 -0.40 7.37
N ALA A 4 25.43 0.51 7.55
CA ALA A 4 24.54 0.92 6.48
C ALA A 4 25.38 1.78 5.51
N ASP A 5 25.82 1.17 4.41
CA ASP A 5 26.43 1.90 3.31
C ASP A 5 25.44 2.95 2.79
N ARG A 6 25.85 4.23 2.86
CA ARG A 6 25.02 5.36 2.43
C ARG A 6 24.92 5.36 0.91
N VAL A 7 23.88 4.74 0.37
CA VAL A 7 23.47 5.01 -1.02
C VAL A 7 22.98 6.45 -1.10
N LYS A 8 23.81 7.37 -1.62
CA LYS A 8 23.40 8.72 -2.00
C LYS A 8 22.47 8.63 -3.21
N LEU A 9 21.18 8.59 -2.96
CA LEU A 9 20.17 8.86 -3.99
C LEU A 9 20.27 10.34 -4.37
N ASN A 10 20.96 10.64 -5.48
CA ASN A 10 21.07 11.99 -6.05
C ASN A 10 19.70 12.47 -6.59
N GLY A 11 18.83 12.89 -5.68
CA GLY A 11 17.70 13.77 -5.98
C GLY A 11 18.01 15.16 -5.44
N HIS A 12 17.77 16.19 -6.24
CA HIS A 12 17.68 17.58 -5.76
C HIS A 12 16.55 17.66 -4.70
N CYS A 13 16.90 17.41 -3.44
CA CYS A 13 16.15 17.91 -2.30
C CYS A 13 16.50 19.38 -2.24
N VAL A 14 15.51 20.27 -2.36
CA VAL A 14 15.79 21.69 -2.17
C VAL A 14 16.07 21.87 -0.69
N GLU A 15 17.34 22.13 -0.36
CA GLU A 15 17.79 22.39 1.00
C GLU A 15 17.08 23.66 1.46
N SER A 16 16.28 23.55 2.53
CA SER A 16 15.67 24.71 3.17
C SER A 16 16.77 25.39 3.96
N ASP A 17 17.36 26.44 3.41
CA ASP A 17 18.30 27.31 4.13
C ASP A 17 17.67 27.73 5.46
N ARG A 18 18.22 27.23 6.57
CA ARG A 18 18.08 27.84 7.90
C ARG A 18 19.43 28.49 8.21
N GLY A 19 19.64 29.67 7.66
CA GLY A 19 20.68 30.57 8.15
C GLY A 19 20.32 31.08 9.54
N GLU A 20 21.29 31.06 10.45
CA GLU A 20 21.21 31.71 11.76
C GLU A 20 20.97 33.21 11.58
N GLU A 21 19.79 33.70 11.93
CA GLU A 21 19.55 35.12 12.16
C GLU A 21 19.37 35.35 13.66
N THR A 22 20.40 35.93 14.27
CA THR A 22 20.35 36.53 15.60
C THR A 22 19.25 37.58 15.63
N VAL A 23 18.17 37.31 16.38
CA VAL A 23 17.02 38.19 16.54
C VAL A 23 17.39 39.36 17.46
N LEU A 24 17.65 40.52 16.87
CA LEU A 24 17.66 41.81 17.57
C LEU A 24 16.23 42.36 17.49
N ILE A 25 15.56 42.42 18.64
CA ILE A 25 14.18 42.90 18.75
C ILE A 25 14.20 44.43 18.75
N GLU A 26 13.85 45.04 17.62
CA GLU A 26 13.32 46.41 17.59
C GLU A 26 11.82 46.36 17.30
N LEU A 27 11.04 46.86 18.26
CA LEU A 27 9.59 47.01 18.17
C LEU A 27 9.26 48.28 17.39
N SER A 28 8.76 48.15 16.17
CA SER A 28 7.97 49.20 15.53
C SER A 28 6.83 48.60 14.71
N ASP A 29 5.63 48.94 15.16
CA ASP A 29 4.31 48.58 14.68
C ASP A 29 4.06 49.08 13.24
N THR A 30 3.79 48.16 12.30
CA THR A 30 2.77 48.31 11.23
C THR A 30 2.79 47.11 10.25
N GLY A 31 1.69 46.33 10.24
CA GLY A 31 1.21 45.62 9.06
C GLY A 31 2.01 44.40 8.57
N GLU A 32 1.96 43.28 9.30
CA GLU A 32 2.47 42.00 8.78
C GLU A 32 1.36 41.15 8.17
N THR A 33 1.29 41.19 6.84
CA THR A 33 1.01 40.00 6.02
C THR A 33 2.02 38.92 6.43
N SER A 34 1.64 38.06 7.38
CA SER A 34 2.38 36.85 7.69
C SER A 34 2.52 36.05 6.39
N SER A 35 3.73 36.02 5.84
CA SER A 35 4.11 35.22 4.70
C SER A 35 3.94 33.74 5.05
N SER A 36 2.72 33.24 4.91
CA SER A 36 2.44 31.82 5.04
C SER A 36 3.35 31.12 4.03
N SER A 37 4.34 30.36 4.52
CA SER A 37 5.21 29.53 3.70
C SER A 37 4.32 28.81 2.67
N ILE A 38 4.44 29.16 1.39
CA ILE A 38 3.56 28.60 0.35
C ILE A 38 3.75 27.08 0.41
N LYS A 39 2.73 26.35 0.89
CA LYS A 39 2.80 24.88 0.98
C LYS A 39 2.94 24.33 -0.43
N LYS A 40 4.15 23.90 -0.79
CA LYS A 40 4.46 23.36 -2.13
C LYS A 40 4.07 21.88 -2.17
N PHE A 41 3.27 21.53 -3.19
CA PHE A 41 2.92 20.14 -3.52
C PHE A 41 3.33 19.86 -4.98
N PRO A 42 4.64 19.69 -5.25
CA PRO A 42 5.13 19.52 -6.61
C PRO A 42 4.66 18.18 -7.22
N LYS A 43 4.37 18.21 -8.52
CA LYS A 43 4.12 17.00 -9.30
C LYS A 43 5.48 16.42 -9.70
N GLU A 44 5.87 15.30 -9.12
CA GLU A 44 7.19 14.68 -9.34
C GLU A 44 7.02 13.29 -10.01
N PRO A 45 6.79 13.23 -11.34
CA PRO A 45 6.49 11.98 -12.03
C PRO A 45 7.63 10.96 -11.97
N LYS A 46 8.90 11.41 -11.90
CA LYS A 46 10.07 10.53 -11.73
C LYS A 46 10.01 9.73 -10.44
N LYS A 47 9.59 10.35 -9.33
CA LYS A 47 9.45 9.68 -8.04
C LYS A 47 8.28 8.70 -8.03
N LEU A 48 7.19 9.04 -8.71
CA LEU A 48 6.09 8.10 -8.92
C LEU A 48 6.54 6.88 -9.75
N LEU A 49 7.24 7.11 -10.87
CA LEU A 49 7.75 6.03 -11.72
C LEU A 49 8.67 5.08 -10.93
N LEU A 50 9.55 5.64 -10.08
CA LEU A 50 10.38 4.84 -9.19
C LEU A 50 9.54 3.99 -8.21
N SER A 51 8.50 4.56 -7.59
CA SER A 51 7.62 3.80 -6.69
C SER A 51 6.82 2.70 -7.40
N VAL A 52 6.40 2.93 -8.65
CA VAL A 52 5.74 1.91 -9.49
C VAL A 52 6.73 0.79 -9.81
N PHE A 53 7.96 1.14 -10.19
CA PHE A 53 9.02 0.16 -10.45
C PHE A 53 9.32 -0.68 -9.21
N LEU A 54 9.45 -0.08 -8.03
CA LEU A 54 9.68 -0.79 -6.77
C LEU A 54 8.51 -1.73 -6.41
N LEU A 55 7.27 -1.30 -6.64
CA LEU A 55 6.11 -2.17 -6.44
C LEU A 55 6.10 -3.33 -7.43
N PHE A 56 6.43 -3.09 -8.70
CA PHE A 56 6.52 -4.12 -9.73
C PHE A 56 7.58 -5.18 -9.37
N ILE A 57 8.77 -4.75 -8.97
CA ILE A 57 9.84 -5.66 -8.52
C ILE A 57 9.39 -6.44 -7.27
N ALA A 58 8.78 -5.78 -6.28
CA ALA A 58 8.27 -6.44 -5.09
C ALA A 58 7.18 -7.47 -5.41
N ALA A 59 6.27 -7.18 -6.35
CA ALA A 59 5.23 -8.10 -6.78
C ALA A 59 5.81 -9.33 -7.49
N ILE A 60 6.73 -9.15 -8.45
CA ILE A 60 7.41 -10.27 -9.12
C ILE A 60 8.19 -11.10 -8.10
N THR A 61 8.90 -10.46 -7.17
CA THR A 61 9.67 -11.16 -6.13
C THR A 61 8.73 -12.01 -5.28
N ASN A 62 7.57 -11.47 -4.92
CA ASN A 62 6.54 -12.20 -4.17
C ASN A 62 6.05 -13.44 -4.95
N ASP A 63 5.78 -13.32 -6.24
CA ASP A 63 5.34 -14.44 -7.07
C ASP A 63 6.44 -15.50 -7.28
N VAL A 64 7.70 -15.07 -7.44
CA VAL A 64 8.86 -15.96 -7.51
C VAL A 64 9.06 -16.71 -6.20
N VAL A 65 8.96 -16.02 -5.07
CA VAL A 65 9.06 -16.65 -3.74
C VAL A 65 7.90 -17.63 -3.53
N LEU A 66 6.68 -17.28 -3.94
CA LEU A 66 5.52 -18.19 -3.87
C LEU A 66 5.74 -19.45 -4.71
N ALA A 67 6.21 -19.30 -5.95
CA ALA A 67 6.54 -20.45 -6.79
C ALA A 67 7.68 -21.31 -6.19
N TRP A 68 8.64 -20.68 -5.51
CA TRP A 68 9.75 -21.37 -4.85
C TRP A 68 9.34 -22.15 -3.59
N ILE A 69 8.51 -21.55 -2.73
CA ILE A 69 8.03 -22.20 -1.48
C ILE A 69 7.00 -23.28 -1.78
N HIS A 70 6.25 -23.16 -2.88
CA HIS A 70 5.28 -24.18 -3.29
C HIS A 70 5.92 -25.56 -3.48
N GLU A 71 7.13 -25.62 -4.02
CA GLU A 71 7.88 -26.88 -4.18
C GLU A 71 8.33 -27.46 -2.82
N ARG A 72 8.39 -26.63 -1.77
CA ARG A 72 8.92 -26.96 -0.42
C ARG A 72 7.84 -26.99 0.66
N VAL A 73 6.58 -26.80 0.30
CA VAL A 73 5.48 -26.81 1.29
C VAL A 73 5.42 -28.19 1.95
N PRO A 74 5.41 -28.27 3.30
CA PRO A 74 5.34 -29.54 3.99
C PRO A 74 3.95 -30.17 3.81
N GLU A 75 3.92 -31.47 3.55
CA GLU A 75 2.70 -32.27 3.38
C GLU A 75 2.23 -32.84 4.73
N THR A 76 2.27 -32.01 5.77
CA THR A 76 1.80 -32.35 7.12
C THR A 76 0.37 -31.82 7.33
N PRO A 77 -0.39 -32.36 8.30
CA PRO A 77 -1.68 -31.79 8.65
C PRO A 77 -1.58 -30.31 9.06
N PRO A 78 -2.68 -29.54 8.92
CA PRO A 78 -2.71 -28.13 9.27
C PRO A 78 -2.40 -27.92 10.75
N LEU A 79 -1.80 -26.76 11.07
CA LEU A 79 -1.55 -26.39 12.46
C LEU A 79 -2.86 -26.15 13.22
N PRO A 80 -2.87 -26.39 14.54
CA PRO A 80 -4.02 -26.05 15.37
C PRO A 80 -4.25 -24.53 15.34
N ASP A 81 -5.46 -24.13 14.98
CA ASP A 81 -5.88 -22.75 14.92
C ASP A 81 -7.22 -22.59 15.66
N LEU A 82 -7.27 -21.65 16.61
CA LEU A 82 -8.45 -21.43 17.44
C LEU A 82 -9.68 -21.04 16.61
N PHE A 83 -9.53 -20.29 15.53
CA PHE A 83 -10.67 -19.92 14.70
C PHE A 83 -11.23 -21.15 13.97
N PHE A 84 -10.36 -22.03 13.50
CA PHE A 84 -10.74 -23.22 12.75
C PHE A 84 -11.46 -24.27 13.61
N THR A 85 -11.25 -24.27 14.93
CA THR A 85 -11.97 -25.14 15.86
C THR A 85 -13.36 -24.61 16.22
N LEU A 86 -13.56 -23.30 16.14
CA LEU A 86 -14.82 -22.65 16.52
C LEU A 86 -15.82 -22.54 15.37
N VAL A 87 -15.34 -22.48 14.12
CA VAL A 87 -16.15 -22.10 12.97
C VAL A 87 -16.10 -23.17 11.87
N PRO A 88 -17.25 -23.53 11.26
CA PRO A 88 -17.26 -24.47 10.15
C PRO A 88 -16.56 -23.90 8.91
N HIS A 89 -16.04 -24.81 8.10
CA HIS A 89 -15.32 -24.47 6.87
C HIS A 89 -16.28 -24.15 5.71
N PHE A 90 -16.01 -23.05 4.99
CA PHE A 90 -16.75 -22.63 3.81
C PHE A 90 -15.81 -22.43 2.61
N PRO A 91 -15.65 -23.42 1.72
CA PRO A 91 -14.62 -23.39 0.67
C PRO A 91 -14.82 -22.24 -0.34
N ASN A 92 -16.07 -21.91 -0.67
CA ASN A 92 -16.40 -20.84 -1.61
C ASN A 92 -16.12 -19.43 -1.07
N ALA A 93 -15.85 -19.28 0.24
CA ALA A 93 -15.61 -17.98 0.84
C ALA A 93 -14.27 -17.36 0.37
N LEU A 94 -13.31 -18.16 -0.08
CA LEU A 94 -12.04 -17.63 -0.61
C LEU A 94 -12.29 -16.80 -1.87
N ALA A 95 -13.01 -17.37 -2.85
CA ALA A 95 -13.37 -16.65 -4.07
C ALA A 95 -14.18 -15.37 -3.76
N ALA A 96 -15.12 -15.44 -2.80
CA ALA A 96 -15.86 -14.26 -2.37
C ALA A 96 -14.93 -13.16 -1.83
N SER A 97 -13.91 -13.53 -1.03
CA SER A 97 -12.93 -12.57 -0.51
C SER A 97 -12.10 -11.92 -1.62
N GLU A 98 -11.71 -12.67 -2.66
CA GLU A 98 -10.96 -12.14 -3.80
C GLU A 98 -11.78 -11.15 -4.64
N TYR A 99 -13.08 -11.40 -4.83
CA TYR A 99 -13.98 -10.41 -5.45
C TYR A 99 -14.08 -9.13 -4.61
N LEU A 100 -14.20 -9.26 -3.29
CA LEU A 100 -14.23 -8.10 -2.40
C LEU A 100 -12.93 -7.30 -2.47
N ILE A 101 -11.78 -7.96 -2.56
CA ILE A 101 -10.45 -7.33 -2.74
C ILE A 101 -10.38 -6.55 -4.04
N MET A 102 -10.86 -7.14 -5.15
CA MET A 102 -10.86 -6.46 -6.44
C MET A 102 -11.74 -5.21 -6.41
N ILE A 103 -12.94 -5.30 -5.84
CA ILE A 103 -13.86 -4.18 -5.69
C ILE A 103 -13.26 -3.10 -4.79
N SER A 104 -12.75 -3.47 -3.62
CA SER A 104 -12.19 -2.53 -2.65
C SER A 104 -10.97 -1.81 -3.22
N SER A 105 -10.07 -2.54 -3.88
CA SER A 105 -8.88 -1.97 -4.51
C SER A 105 -9.26 -1.02 -5.65
N GLY A 106 -10.29 -1.34 -6.42
CA GLY A 106 -10.87 -0.44 -7.42
C GLY A 106 -11.37 0.87 -6.81
N ILE A 107 -12.10 0.79 -5.69
CA ILE A 107 -12.57 1.97 -4.94
C ILE A 107 -11.38 2.82 -4.47
N MET A 108 -10.37 2.20 -3.85
CA MET A 108 -9.15 2.90 -3.42
C MET A 108 -8.47 3.61 -4.59
N PHE A 109 -8.32 2.93 -5.72
CA PHE A 109 -7.66 3.49 -6.90
C PHE A 109 -8.44 4.70 -7.45
N ILE A 110 -9.76 4.61 -7.54
CA ILE A 110 -10.63 5.73 -7.92
C ILE A 110 -10.44 6.92 -6.96
N VAL A 111 -10.48 6.67 -5.64
CA VAL A 111 -10.25 7.72 -4.63
C VAL A 111 -8.90 8.40 -4.84
N CYS A 112 -7.83 7.64 -5.07
CA CYS A 112 -6.50 8.17 -5.35
C CYS A 112 -6.46 9.01 -6.64
N LEU A 113 -7.13 8.56 -7.72
CA LEU A 113 -7.14 9.26 -9.01
C LEU A 113 -7.94 10.57 -8.99
N LEU A 114 -9.05 10.60 -8.24
CA LEU A 114 -9.89 11.79 -8.07
C LEU A 114 -9.30 12.80 -7.07
N HIS A 115 -8.20 12.47 -6.38
CA HIS A 115 -7.57 13.39 -5.45
C HIS A 115 -6.71 14.43 -6.19
N ARG A 116 -6.79 15.71 -5.79
CA ARG A 116 -6.01 16.82 -6.40
C ARG A 116 -4.51 16.56 -6.41
N HIS A 117 -4.02 15.93 -5.35
CA HIS A 117 -2.60 15.57 -5.16
C HIS A 117 -2.27 14.10 -5.51
N ARG A 118 -3.00 13.48 -6.46
CA ARG A 118 -2.88 12.05 -6.83
C ARG A 118 -1.45 11.51 -7.00
N TRP A 119 -0.53 12.32 -7.53
CA TRP A 119 0.87 11.94 -7.73
C TRP A 119 1.60 11.61 -6.43
N ILE A 120 1.33 12.39 -5.36
CA ILE A 120 1.91 12.18 -4.04
C ILE A 120 1.25 10.94 -3.41
N LEU A 121 -0.08 10.85 -3.47
CA LEU A 121 -0.83 9.72 -2.89
C LEU A 121 -0.42 8.38 -3.49
N LEU A 122 -0.44 8.26 -4.82
CA LEU A 122 -0.07 7.02 -5.51
C LEU A 122 1.38 6.62 -5.19
N ARG A 123 2.31 7.58 -5.15
CA ARG A 123 3.70 7.33 -4.78
C ARG A 123 3.81 6.76 -3.36
N ARG A 124 3.08 7.33 -2.40
CA ARG A 124 3.04 6.85 -1.01
C ARG A 124 2.47 5.44 -0.91
N VAL A 125 1.34 5.19 -1.58
CA VAL A 125 0.67 3.88 -1.60
C VAL A 125 1.59 2.82 -2.21
N PHE A 126 2.18 3.08 -3.38
CA PHE A 126 3.06 2.11 -4.04
C PHE A 126 4.33 1.83 -3.25
N LEU A 127 4.92 2.84 -2.60
CA LEU A 127 6.08 2.63 -1.72
C LEU A 127 5.72 1.77 -0.51
N MET A 128 4.63 2.08 0.20
CA MET A 128 4.19 1.28 1.35
C MET A 128 3.86 -0.16 0.95
N LEU A 129 3.15 -0.37 -0.17
CA LEU A 129 2.86 -1.72 -0.67
C LEU A 129 4.13 -2.49 -1.05
N SER A 130 5.12 -1.82 -1.67
CA SER A 130 6.41 -2.44 -2.00
C SER A 130 7.13 -2.94 -0.74
N LEU A 131 7.20 -2.11 0.31
CA LEU A 131 7.83 -2.50 1.58
C LEU A 131 7.10 -3.67 2.25
N LEU A 132 5.76 -3.68 2.24
CA LEU A 132 4.97 -4.78 2.81
C LEU A 132 5.18 -6.09 2.05
N TYR A 133 5.18 -6.05 0.71
CA TYR A 133 5.42 -7.25 -0.10
C TYR A 133 6.85 -7.79 0.04
N LEU A 134 7.86 -6.92 0.15
CA LEU A 134 9.23 -7.37 0.45
C LEU A 134 9.33 -8.00 1.84
N GLY A 135 8.68 -7.41 2.86
CA GLY A 135 8.59 -8.00 4.20
C GLY A 135 7.92 -9.38 4.17
N ARG A 136 6.83 -9.53 3.42
CA ARG A 136 6.16 -10.81 3.18
C ARG A 136 7.08 -11.85 2.54
N CYS A 137 7.86 -11.47 1.53
CA CYS A 137 8.84 -12.36 0.91
C CYS A 137 9.83 -12.92 1.94
N VAL A 138 10.36 -12.07 2.82
CA VAL A 138 11.28 -12.50 3.88
C VAL A 138 10.59 -13.50 4.82
N CYS A 139 9.36 -13.23 5.27
CA CYS A 139 8.63 -14.14 6.15
C CYS A 139 8.40 -15.52 5.51
N MET A 140 7.94 -15.56 4.26
CA MET A 140 7.69 -16.81 3.53
C MET A 140 8.97 -17.61 3.24
N LEU A 141 10.10 -16.92 3.04
CA LEU A 141 11.40 -17.58 2.85
C LEU A 141 11.96 -18.17 4.15
N VAL A 142 11.79 -17.46 5.27
CA VAL A 142 12.31 -17.88 6.58
C VAL A 142 11.54 -19.07 7.13
N THR A 143 10.23 -19.14 6.91
CA THR A 143 9.41 -20.23 7.45
C THR A 143 8.30 -20.60 6.47
N GLN A 144 8.20 -21.91 6.19
CA GLN A 144 7.10 -22.49 5.43
C GLN A 144 6.23 -23.31 6.39
N VAL A 145 4.92 -23.07 6.34
CA VAL A 145 3.93 -23.82 7.14
C VAL A 145 3.02 -24.62 6.21
N PRO A 146 2.44 -25.74 6.69
CA PRO A 146 1.54 -26.57 5.89
C PRO A 146 0.25 -25.84 5.52
N VAL A 147 -0.38 -26.37 4.48
CA VAL A 147 -1.65 -25.90 3.92
C VAL A 147 -2.75 -25.87 5.01
N ALA A 148 -3.41 -24.72 5.15
CA ALA A 148 -4.45 -24.51 6.17
C ALA A 148 -5.76 -25.28 5.86
N ASP A 149 -6.13 -25.38 4.58
CA ASP A 149 -7.25 -26.20 4.11
C ASP A 149 -6.73 -27.48 3.41
N PRO A 150 -6.91 -28.67 3.99
CA PRO A 150 -6.44 -29.91 3.39
C PRO A 150 -7.21 -30.29 2.09
N THR A 151 -8.37 -29.68 1.84
CA THR A 151 -9.16 -29.91 0.62
C THR A 151 -8.82 -28.92 -0.50
N TYR A 152 -7.94 -27.97 -0.24
CA TYR A 152 -7.54 -26.97 -1.21
C TYR A 152 -6.70 -27.59 -2.34
N PHE A 153 -7.08 -27.30 -3.58
CA PHE A 153 -6.37 -27.80 -4.74
C PHE A 153 -5.04 -27.05 -4.91
N CYS A 154 -3.93 -27.77 -4.80
CA CYS A 154 -2.59 -27.27 -5.12
C CYS A 154 -2.12 -27.85 -6.46
N SER A 155 -1.48 -27.00 -7.28
CA SER A 155 -0.84 -27.46 -8.53
C SER A 155 0.23 -28.52 -8.26
N PRO A 156 0.47 -29.44 -9.20
CA PRO A 156 1.51 -30.45 -9.03
C PRO A 156 2.91 -29.81 -9.02
N LYS A 157 3.75 -30.30 -8.10
CA LYS A 157 5.18 -29.95 -7.99
C LYS A 157 5.94 -30.31 -9.27
N SER A 158 6.97 -29.53 -9.61
CA SER A 158 7.80 -29.79 -10.80
C SER A 158 8.88 -30.83 -10.50
N ASN A 159 9.00 -31.89 -11.31
CA ASN A 159 10.05 -32.90 -11.13
C ASN A 159 11.47 -32.37 -11.40
N ASN A 160 11.61 -31.32 -12.22
CA ASN A 160 12.86 -30.58 -12.45
C ASN A 160 12.60 -29.08 -12.24
N THR A 161 13.14 -28.49 -11.18
CA THR A 161 12.97 -27.07 -10.86
C THR A 161 14.12 -26.25 -11.44
N THR A 162 14.09 -25.94 -12.73
CA THR A 162 15.03 -24.96 -13.30
C THR A 162 14.58 -23.56 -12.90
N PHE A 163 15.51 -22.63 -12.65
CA PHE A 163 15.17 -21.23 -12.32
C PHE A 163 14.26 -20.57 -13.37
N GLY A 164 14.44 -20.90 -14.65
CA GLY A 164 13.58 -20.42 -15.74
C GLY A 164 12.12 -20.86 -15.63
N ASP A 165 11.86 -22.07 -15.14
CA ASP A 165 10.49 -22.60 -14.98
C ASP A 165 9.76 -21.91 -13.84
N VAL A 166 10.48 -21.61 -12.74
CA VAL A 166 9.96 -20.83 -11.61
C VAL A 166 9.61 -19.41 -12.05
N LEU A 167 10.49 -18.77 -12.84
CA LEU A 167 10.24 -17.43 -13.36
C LEU A 167 9.04 -17.39 -14.32
N LEU A 168 8.90 -18.38 -15.20
CA LEU A 168 7.77 -18.46 -16.12
C LEU A 168 6.44 -18.66 -15.36
N ARG A 169 6.44 -19.47 -14.30
CA ARG A 169 5.28 -19.65 -13.41
C ARG A 169 4.93 -18.34 -12.69
N ALA A 170 5.93 -17.62 -12.18
CA ALA A 170 5.74 -16.31 -11.55
C ALA A 170 5.15 -15.27 -12.52
N LEU A 171 5.63 -15.22 -13.76
CA LEU A 171 5.08 -14.30 -14.78
C LEU A 171 3.62 -14.64 -15.15
N ARG A 172 3.24 -15.92 -15.14
CA ARG A 172 1.84 -16.34 -15.32
C ARG A 172 0.97 -15.93 -14.13
N LEU A 173 1.46 -16.09 -12.90
CA LEU A 173 0.77 -15.63 -11.69
C LEU A 173 0.56 -14.11 -11.68
N PHE A 174 1.60 -13.37 -12.05
CA PHE A 174 1.57 -11.92 -12.14
C PHE A 174 0.46 -11.43 -13.10
N SER A 175 0.20 -12.16 -14.18
CA SER A 175 -0.89 -11.83 -15.12
C SER A 175 -2.29 -11.92 -14.50
N GLY A 176 -2.47 -12.69 -13.43
CA GLY A 176 -3.69 -12.78 -12.63
C GLY A 176 -3.71 -11.88 -11.39
N ALA A 177 -2.75 -10.95 -11.26
CA ALA A 177 -2.56 -10.08 -10.10
C ALA A 177 -2.44 -10.83 -8.75
N GLY A 178 -2.00 -12.09 -8.77
CA GLY A 178 -1.86 -12.94 -7.58
C GLY A 178 -3.18 -13.46 -6.99
N LEU A 179 -4.31 -13.32 -7.69
CA LEU A 179 -5.61 -13.87 -7.28
C LEU A 179 -5.88 -15.22 -7.95
N ASN A 180 -6.56 -16.12 -7.24
CA ASN A 180 -6.87 -17.46 -7.74
C ASN A 180 -7.97 -17.45 -8.83
N ILE A 181 -8.90 -16.49 -8.79
CA ILE A 181 -10.00 -16.37 -9.78
C ILE A 181 -9.52 -16.30 -11.24
N PHE A 182 -8.32 -15.78 -11.50
CA PHE A 182 -7.82 -15.54 -12.87
C PHE A 182 -6.90 -16.65 -13.43
N GLY A 183 -6.56 -17.69 -12.66
CA GLY A 183 -5.50 -18.64 -13.01
C GLY A 183 -5.91 -20.12 -12.99
N LYS A 184 -5.48 -20.89 -14.00
CA LYS A 184 -5.56 -22.37 -14.05
C LYS A 184 -4.55 -23.09 -13.13
N HIS A 185 -3.65 -22.34 -12.48
CA HIS A 185 -2.58 -22.86 -11.62
C HIS A 185 -2.64 -22.20 -10.24
N THR A 186 -3.01 -22.99 -9.23
CA THR A 186 -3.06 -22.60 -7.83
C THR A 186 -1.75 -22.98 -7.14
N PHE A 187 -1.00 -21.98 -6.67
CA PHE A 187 0.20 -22.19 -5.87
C PHE A 187 -0.15 -22.13 -4.39
N CYS A 188 0.55 -22.93 -3.59
CA CYS A 188 0.30 -23.09 -2.17
C CYS A 188 1.57 -22.79 -1.38
N GLY A 189 1.41 -22.29 -0.15
CA GLY A 189 2.54 -22.07 0.77
C GLY A 189 2.63 -20.66 1.34
N ASP A 190 1.75 -19.74 0.95
CA ASP A 190 1.77 -18.34 1.39
C ASP A 190 0.98 -18.08 2.68
N TYR A 191 1.10 -19.00 3.63
CA TYR A 191 0.35 -19.02 4.89
C TYR A 191 1.05 -18.26 6.05
N ILE A 192 2.05 -17.42 5.73
CA ILE A 192 2.71 -16.49 6.66
C ILE A 192 2.82 -15.12 5.99
N PHE A 193 2.28 -14.12 6.68
CA PHE A 193 1.98 -12.77 6.21
C PHE A 193 1.00 -12.71 5.00
N SER A 194 -0.31 -12.65 5.29
CA SER A 194 -1.41 -12.72 4.33
C SER A 194 -1.47 -11.50 3.42
N GLY A 195 -1.26 -11.72 2.12
CA GLY A 195 -1.36 -10.69 1.08
C GLY A 195 -2.79 -10.16 0.90
N HIS A 196 -3.78 -11.04 1.00
CA HIS A 196 -5.20 -10.67 0.91
C HIS A 196 -5.61 -9.69 2.02
N THR A 197 -5.25 -10.01 3.27
CA THR A 197 -5.52 -9.16 4.44
C THR A 197 -4.79 -7.83 4.32
N LEU A 198 -3.52 -7.86 3.90
CA LEU A 198 -2.69 -6.67 3.65
C LEU A 198 -3.42 -5.70 2.70
N ILE A 199 -3.92 -6.17 1.56
CA ILE A 199 -4.57 -5.31 0.56
C ILE A 199 -5.91 -4.76 1.08
N LEU A 200 -6.72 -5.55 1.78
CA LEU A 200 -7.97 -5.09 2.38
C LEU A 200 -7.72 -3.99 3.42
N VAL A 201 -6.80 -4.23 4.37
CA VAL A 201 -6.45 -3.27 5.42
C VAL A 201 -5.86 -2.00 4.81
N MET A 202 -4.91 -2.13 3.88
CA MET A 202 -4.28 -0.99 3.22
C MET A 202 -5.30 -0.15 2.46
N THR A 203 -6.22 -0.80 1.73
CA THR A 203 -7.32 -0.16 1.02
C THR A 203 -8.18 0.69 1.95
N TYR A 204 -8.65 0.13 3.06
CA TYR A 204 -9.45 0.87 4.03
C TYR A 204 -8.69 2.07 4.60
N LEU A 205 -7.43 1.89 5.00
CA LEU A 205 -6.61 2.96 5.59
C LEU A 205 -6.39 4.12 4.61
N VAL A 206 -6.07 3.82 3.34
CA VAL A 206 -5.88 4.82 2.29
C VAL A 206 -7.18 5.58 2.03
N VAL A 207 -8.30 4.88 1.87
CA VAL A 207 -9.60 5.53 1.64
C VAL A 207 -9.95 6.45 2.81
N LYS A 208 -9.81 5.98 4.06
CA LYS A 208 -10.14 6.77 5.24
C LYS A 208 -9.24 8.00 5.42
N GLU A 209 -7.95 7.88 5.12
CA GLU A 209 -7.00 8.96 5.32
C GLU A 209 -7.13 10.06 4.26
N TYR A 210 -7.28 9.68 2.99
CA TYR A 210 -7.24 10.63 1.89
C TYR A 210 -8.61 11.15 1.45
N SER A 211 -9.72 10.54 1.89
CA SER A 211 -11.05 11.08 1.60
C SER A 211 -11.57 12.02 2.71
N PRO A 212 -12.44 13.00 2.37
CA PRO A 212 -12.94 13.98 3.32
C PRO A 212 -13.84 13.31 4.36
N ARG A 213 -13.85 13.86 5.58
CA ARG A 213 -14.65 13.31 6.70
C ARG A 213 -16.15 13.22 6.42
N ARG A 214 -16.67 14.04 5.49
CA ARG A 214 -18.09 13.99 5.09
C ARG A 214 -18.48 12.71 4.36
N PHE A 215 -17.53 11.99 3.76
CA PHE A 215 -17.80 10.74 3.04
C PHE A 215 -17.88 9.54 3.99
N TRP A 216 -18.64 9.70 5.07
CA TRP A 216 -18.82 8.66 6.09
C TRP A 216 -19.35 7.35 5.50
N HIS A 217 -20.32 7.41 4.58
CA HIS A 217 -20.85 6.21 3.91
C HIS A 217 -19.76 5.42 3.16
N LEU A 218 -18.82 6.11 2.52
CA LEU A 218 -17.69 5.48 1.84
C LEU A 218 -16.74 4.80 2.86
N HIS A 219 -16.48 5.45 3.99
CA HIS A 219 -15.64 4.88 5.06
C HIS A 219 -16.29 3.65 5.68
N LEU A 220 -17.60 3.71 5.94
CA LEU A 220 -18.35 2.59 6.48
C LEU A 220 -18.42 1.43 5.48
N LEU A 221 -18.71 1.72 4.21
CA LEU A 221 -18.74 0.70 3.16
C LEU A 221 -17.38 0.00 3.00
N THR A 222 -16.30 0.77 2.90
CA THR A 222 -14.96 0.18 2.75
C THR A 222 -14.51 -0.58 4.00
N TRP A 223 -14.92 -0.15 5.20
CA TRP A 223 -14.72 -0.90 6.44
C TRP A 223 -15.47 -2.24 6.42
N LEU A 224 -16.76 -2.23 6.07
CA LEU A 224 -17.58 -3.45 5.98
C LEU A 224 -17.03 -4.42 4.94
N VAL A 225 -16.68 -3.94 3.74
CA VAL A 225 -16.08 -4.77 2.70
C VAL A 225 -14.77 -5.41 3.17
N SER A 226 -13.92 -4.64 3.86
CA SER A 226 -12.64 -5.14 4.37
C SER A 226 -12.84 -6.16 5.50
N ALA A 227 -13.74 -5.89 6.44
CA ALA A 227 -14.07 -6.81 7.52
C ALA A 227 -14.68 -8.11 7.00
N SER A 228 -15.63 -8.02 6.06
CA SER A 228 -16.22 -9.19 5.40
C SER A 228 -15.19 -9.98 4.61
N GLY A 229 -14.28 -9.31 3.88
CA GLY A 229 -13.22 -9.99 3.14
C GLY A 229 -12.28 -10.76 4.06
N ILE A 230 -11.86 -10.16 5.19
CA ILE A 230 -11.04 -10.84 6.21
C ILE A 230 -11.78 -12.03 6.83
N LEU A 231 -13.06 -11.87 7.14
CA LEU A 231 -13.88 -12.96 7.65
C LEU A 231 -13.98 -14.11 6.63
N CYS A 232 -14.22 -13.80 5.36
CA CYS A 232 -14.28 -14.78 4.29
C CYS A 232 -12.96 -15.57 4.12
N ILE A 233 -11.81 -14.91 4.26
CA ILE A 233 -10.48 -15.56 4.26
C ILE A 233 -10.35 -16.59 5.39
N LEU A 234 -10.83 -16.25 6.60
CA LEU A 234 -10.78 -17.16 7.74
C LEU A 234 -11.78 -18.31 7.59
N LEU A 235 -12.98 -18.04 7.10
CA LEU A 235 -14.04 -19.04 6.86
C LEU A 235 -13.62 -20.08 5.80
N SER A 236 -12.92 -19.65 4.76
CA SER A 236 -12.37 -20.56 3.75
C SER A 236 -11.14 -21.31 4.21
N ARG A 237 -10.62 -21.03 5.41
CA ARG A 237 -9.31 -21.53 5.87
C ARG A 237 -8.21 -21.23 4.84
N GLY A 238 -8.35 -20.14 4.09
CA GLY A 238 -7.38 -19.71 3.08
C GLY A 238 -6.08 -19.19 3.71
N HIS A 239 -6.16 -18.67 4.93
CA HIS A 239 -5.01 -18.29 5.76
C HIS A 239 -5.28 -18.65 7.22
N TYR A 240 -4.22 -18.94 7.98
CA TYR A 240 -4.32 -19.09 9.44
C TYR A 240 -4.74 -17.76 10.09
N SER A 241 -5.37 -17.82 11.26
CA SER A 241 -5.75 -16.64 12.03
C SER A 241 -4.54 -15.78 12.42
N ILE A 242 -3.43 -16.43 12.79
CA ILE A 242 -2.16 -15.73 13.09
C ILE A 242 -1.66 -14.93 11.90
N ASP A 243 -1.91 -15.44 10.69
CA ASP A 243 -1.47 -14.82 9.46
C ASP A 243 -2.20 -13.48 9.22
N VAL A 244 -3.51 -13.49 9.44
CA VAL A 244 -4.37 -12.29 9.42
C VAL A 244 -3.94 -11.28 10.49
N VAL A 245 -3.63 -11.74 11.70
CA VAL A 245 -3.18 -10.87 12.81
C VAL A 245 -1.85 -10.19 12.49
N ILE A 246 -0.87 -10.93 11.99
CA ILE A 246 0.43 -10.38 11.58
C ILE A 246 0.23 -9.36 10.45
N ALA A 247 -0.55 -9.71 9.42
CA ALA A 247 -0.81 -8.82 8.29
C ALA A 247 -1.48 -7.51 8.73
N TYR A 248 -2.49 -7.58 9.61
CA TYR A 248 -3.13 -6.40 10.19
C TYR A 248 -2.13 -5.53 10.98
N PHE A 249 -1.33 -6.15 11.86
CA PHE A 249 -0.39 -5.43 12.71
C PHE A 249 0.70 -4.73 11.88
N VAL A 250 1.39 -5.46 11.00
CA VAL A 250 2.48 -4.91 10.19
C VAL A 250 1.96 -3.81 9.24
N THR A 251 0.82 -4.04 8.58
CA THR A 251 0.24 -3.05 7.65
C THR A 251 -0.16 -1.76 8.36
N THR A 252 -0.86 -1.84 9.48
CA THR A 252 -1.28 -0.64 10.24
C THR A 252 -0.08 0.11 10.82
N ARG A 253 0.91 -0.60 11.37
CA ARG A 253 2.12 0.02 11.93
C ARG A 253 2.94 0.73 10.86
N LEU A 254 3.18 0.09 9.70
CA LEU A 254 3.88 0.76 8.60
C LEU A 254 3.10 1.97 8.11
N PHE A 255 1.77 1.85 7.94
CA PHE A 255 0.94 2.96 7.48
C PHE A 255 1.03 4.17 8.42
N TRP A 256 0.83 3.98 9.72
CA TRP A 256 0.90 5.09 10.67
C TRP A 256 2.31 5.63 10.83
N LEU A 257 3.33 4.77 10.86
CA LEU A 257 4.73 5.20 10.89
C LEU A 257 5.04 6.10 9.69
N TYR A 258 4.70 5.65 8.48
CA TYR A 258 4.90 6.41 7.26
C TYR A 258 4.23 7.79 7.31
N HIS A 259 2.97 7.86 7.74
CA HIS A 259 2.23 9.13 7.80
C HIS A 259 2.72 10.04 8.92
N THR A 260 3.13 9.50 10.07
CA THR A 260 3.75 10.27 11.15
C THR A 260 5.05 10.93 10.68
N LEU A 261 5.91 10.20 9.97
CA LEU A 261 7.11 10.76 9.37
C LEU A 261 6.77 11.80 8.28
N ALA A 262 5.79 11.52 7.43
CA ALA A 262 5.43 12.41 6.32
C ALA A 262 4.75 13.73 6.78
N ASN A 263 4.06 13.69 7.92
CA ASN A 263 3.32 14.83 8.47
C ASN A 263 4.11 15.68 9.47
N SER A 264 5.30 15.23 9.89
CA SER A 264 6.15 15.95 10.83
C SER A 264 7.41 16.41 10.11
N ALA A 265 7.62 17.72 9.97
CA ALA A 265 8.77 18.27 9.23
C ALA A 265 10.11 17.80 9.83
N GLU A 266 10.19 17.76 11.16
CA GLU A 266 11.40 17.34 11.90
C GLU A 266 11.76 15.88 11.68
N LEU A 267 10.76 15.00 11.50
CA LEU A 267 10.98 13.56 11.33
C LEU A 267 11.39 13.16 9.91
N LYS A 268 11.39 14.11 8.96
CA LYS A 268 11.88 13.88 7.59
C LYS A 268 13.40 13.96 7.48
N GLU A 269 14.02 14.66 8.42
CA GLU A 269 15.46 14.87 8.42
C GLU A 269 16.19 13.84 9.29
N TYR A 270 17.47 13.63 8.96
CA TYR A 270 18.36 12.86 9.82
C TYR A 270 18.69 13.68 11.06
N SER A 271 18.24 13.20 12.21
CA SER A 271 18.54 13.78 13.51
C SER A 271 18.91 12.67 14.48
N VAL A 272 19.79 12.99 15.43
CA VAL A 272 20.17 12.08 16.53
C VAL A 272 18.94 11.68 17.36
N THR A 273 17.97 12.58 17.49
CA THR A 273 16.72 12.35 18.21
C THR A 273 15.69 11.55 17.40
N ASN A 274 15.82 11.51 16.08
CA ASN A 274 14.91 10.79 15.19
C ASN A 274 15.36 9.32 15.05
N LEU A 275 14.93 8.45 15.97
CA LEU A 275 15.27 7.03 15.94
C LEU A 275 14.71 6.31 14.70
N MET A 276 13.60 6.79 14.14
CA MET A 276 13.01 6.22 12.92
C MET A 276 13.89 6.45 11.69
N SER A 277 14.86 7.36 11.75
CA SER A 277 15.85 7.55 10.68
C SER A 277 16.82 6.37 10.49
N ARG A 278 16.85 5.44 11.46
CA ARG A 278 17.71 4.24 11.44
C ARG A 278 17.11 3.09 10.63
N GLU A 279 15.84 3.19 10.27
CA GLU A 279 15.16 2.20 9.42
C GLU A 279 15.85 2.09 8.05
N CYS A 280 16.02 0.86 7.54
CA CYS A 280 16.76 0.62 6.29
C CYS A 280 16.12 1.32 5.07
N TRP A 281 14.81 1.53 5.10
CA TRP A 281 14.03 2.18 4.04
C TRP A 281 13.91 3.70 4.22
N PHE A 282 14.47 4.29 5.30
CA PHE A 282 14.31 5.72 5.60
C PHE A 282 14.93 6.62 4.52
N SER A 283 16.09 6.24 3.96
CA SER A 283 16.72 7.00 2.87
C SER A 283 15.80 7.15 1.66
N LEU A 284 15.12 6.06 1.28
CA LEU A 284 14.13 6.04 0.22
C LEU A 284 12.91 6.89 0.58
N PHE A 285 12.42 6.78 1.82
CA PHE A 285 11.32 7.62 2.32
C PHE A 285 11.66 9.11 2.21
N ARG A 286 12.84 9.54 2.67
CA ARG A 286 13.27 10.95 2.62
C ARG A 286 13.32 11.45 1.18
N TYR A 287 13.90 10.68 0.25
CA TYR A 287 13.91 11.02 -1.17
C TYR A 287 12.49 11.21 -1.74
N MET A 288 11.54 10.36 -1.34
CA MET A 288 10.15 10.48 -1.78
C MET A 288 9.46 11.72 -1.18
N GLU A 289 9.67 12.03 0.10
CA GLU A 289 8.88 13.03 0.84
C GLU A 289 9.56 14.40 1.08
N CYS A 290 10.82 14.58 0.65
CA CYS A 290 11.61 15.80 0.89
C CYS A 290 10.94 17.10 0.39
N ASN A 291 10.33 17.08 -0.79
CA ASN A 291 9.75 18.26 -1.42
C ASN A 291 8.24 18.45 -1.12
N VAL A 292 7.68 17.66 -0.20
CA VAL A 292 6.25 17.67 0.12
C VAL A 292 6.00 18.38 1.43
N ALA A 293 5.11 19.37 1.42
CA ALA A 293 4.69 20.04 2.66
C ALA A 293 4.05 19.05 3.66
N PRO A 294 4.23 19.24 4.97
CA PRO A 294 3.53 18.48 6.00
C PRO A 294 2.01 18.54 5.80
N SER A 295 1.32 17.41 5.98
CA SER A 295 -0.14 17.23 5.81
C SER A 295 -0.69 17.59 4.42
N VAL A 296 -1.07 16.56 3.65
CA VAL A 296 -1.70 16.76 2.33
C VAL A 296 -3.19 17.08 2.53
N PRO A 297 -3.72 18.19 1.97
CA PRO A 297 -5.13 18.53 2.11
C PRO A 297 -6.02 17.55 1.34
N ARG A 298 -7.16 17.20 1.95
CA ARG A 298 -8.15 16.23 1.43
C ARG A 298 -9.05 16.87 0.37
N GLN A 299 -8.47 17.28 -0.76
CA GLN A 299 -9.16 17.97 -1.85
C GLN A 299 -9.30 17.07 -3.06
N PHE A 300 -10.51 17.00 -3.63
CA PHE A 300 -10.83 16.18 -4.79
C PHE A 300 -11.01 17.08 -6.01
N GLU A 301 -10.48 16.63 -7.15
CA GLU A 301 -10.57 17.31 -8.44
C GLU A 301 -10.83 16.27 -9.53
N TRP A 302 -11.74 16.59 -10.46
CA TRP A 302 -12.02 15.69 -11.56
C TRP A 302 -10.82 15.60 -12.51
N PRO A 303 -10.31 14.39 -12.81
CA PRO A 303 -9.02 14.21 -13.48
C PRO A 303 -9.04 14.52 -14.99
N LEU A 304 -10.23 14.55 -15.59
CA LEU A 304 -10.44 14.79 -17.02
C LEU A 304 -10.99 16.21 -17.22
N SER A 305 -10.48 16.95 -18.20
CA SER A 305 -11.18 18.14 -18.67
C SER A 305 -12.50 17.69 -19.29
N TRP A 306 -13.64 18.00 -18.67
CA TRP A 306 -14.95 17.73 -19.26
C TRP A 306 -14.99 18.30 -20.69
N PRO A 307 -15.52 17.61 -21.71
CA PRO A 307 -15.64 18.20 -23.03
C PRO A 307 -16.48 19.47 -22.91
N ARG A 308 -15.96 20.58 -23.45
CA ARG A 308 -16.57 21.92 -23.39
C ARG A 308 -18.00 21.99 -23.97
N CYS A 309 -18.50 20.91 -24.59
CA CYS A 309 -19.83 20.85 -25.20
C CYS A 309 -21.00 21.07 -24.23
N PHE A 310 -20.89 20.70 -22.96
CA PHE A 310 -22.01 20.88 -22.01
C PHE A 310 -22.04 22.25 -21.31
N LYS A 311 -21.09 23.15 -21.59
CA LYS A 311 -21.15 24.54 -21.11
C LYS A 311 -21.92 25.49 -22.04
N SER A 312 -22.32 25.05 -23.24
CA SER A 312 -23.04 25.90 -24.19
C SER A 312 -24.57 25.76 -24.14
N ALA A 313 -25.13 24.89 -23.29
CA ALA A 313 -26.56 24.59 -23.29
C ALA A 313 -27.37 25.24 -22.15
N SER A 314 -26.84 26.22 -21.41
CA SER A 314 -27.59 26.88 -20.33
C SER A 314 -27.54 28.41 -20.30
N LEU A 315 -27.19 29.08 -21.40
CA LEU A 315 -27.32 30.54 -21.54
C LEU A 315 -28.07 30.87 -22.83
N GLY A 316 -29.34 30.50 -22.86
CA GLY A 316 -30.26 30.79 -23.96
C GLY A 316 -31.69 30.89 -23.43
N GLY A 317 -31.90 31.70 -22.40
CA GLY A 317 -33.23 31.91 -21.84
C GLY A 317 -33.26 33.06 -20.85
N SER A 318 -34.13 34.03 -21.14
CA SER A 318 -34.60 35.12 -20.26
C SER A 318 -33.70 36.36 -20.08
N ARG A 319 -33.95 37.40 -20.91
CA ARG A 319 -34.62 38.66 -20.50
C ARG A 319 -34.51 39.72 -21.61
N LEU A 320 -35.66 40.08 -22.20
CA LEU A 320 -35.97 41.43 -22.69
C LEU A 320 -37.51 41.54 -22.79
N ARG A 321 -38.13 41.95 -21.68
CA ARG A 321 -39.32 42.80 -21.56
C ARG A 321 -39.24 43.48 -20.21
#